data_AF-A0A3N0A2C5-F1
#
_entry.id   AF-A0A3N0A2C5-F1
#
_cell.length_a   1.000
_cell.length_b   1.000
_cell.length_c   1.000
_cell.angle_alpha   90.00
_cell.angle_beta   90.00
_cell.angle_gamma   90.00
#
_symmetry.space_group_name_H-M   'P 1'
#
loop_
_entity.id
_entity.type
_entity.pdbx_description
1 polymer ?
#
loop_
_entity_poly.entity_id
_entity_poly.type
_entity_poly.pdbx_seq_one_letter_code
_entity_poly.pdbx_strand_id
1 'polypeptide(L)'
;MQKNLSQKEEPERADPRDALLSRLGFRGEEVLRNAEAQFPDQTRMIVSKLAELIASGELPDVIDGGKLLALFRTVGLNVRMDTKINVEQDGKLVSLGEKLKSGEKK
;
A
#
# COMPACT_ATOMS: atom_id res chain seq x y z
N MET A 1 -11.04 5.48 52.57
CA MET A 1 -10.62 4.57 51.48
C MET A 1 -11.52 4.83 50.28
N GLN A 2 -11.14 5.73 49.38
CA GLN A 2 -11.90 5.98 48.15
C GLN A 2 -11.20 5.25 46.99
N LYS A 3 -11.96 4.37 46.34
CA LYS A 3 -11.56 3.57 45.18
C LYS A 3 -11.25 4.50 44.01
N ASN A 4 -10.00 4.53 43.58
CA ASN A 4 -9.65 5.01 42.25
C ASN A 4 -10.03 3.92 41.24
N LEU A 5 -11.16 4.10 40.54
CA LEU A 5 -11.44 3.35 39.33
C LEU A 5 -10.51 3.86 38.24
N SER A 6 -9.47 3.06 37.96
CA SER A 6 -8.67 3.15 36.75
C SER A 6 -9.61 2.98 35.56
N GLN A 7 -9.97 4.09 34.92
CA GLN A 7 -10.49 4.08 33.57
C GLN A 7 -9.30 3.75 32.67
N LYS A 8 -9.17 2.46 32.34
CA LYS A 8 -8.38 2.01 31.21
C LYS A 8 -9.10 2.56 29.98
N GLU A 9 -8.60 3.67 29.44
CA GLU A 9 -9.04 4.18 28.14
C GLU A 9 -8.94 3.01 27.15
N GLU A 10 -10.10 2.50 26.72
CA GLU A 10 -10.14 1.65 25.54
C GLU A 10 -9.61 2.51 24.40
N PRO A 11 -8.56 2.05 23.66
CA PRO A 11 -8.10 2.81 22.52
C PRO A 11 -9.31 2.94 21.59
N GLU A 12 -9.71 4.18 21.35
CA GLU A 12 -10.68 4.54 20.33
C GLU A 12 -10.35 3.70 19.10
N ARG A 13 -11.28 2.82 18.69
CA ARG A 13 -11.02 1.84 17.62
C ARG A 13 -10.60 2.62 16.39
N ALA A 14 -9.29 2.71 16.16
CA ALA A 14 -8.74 3.47 15.06
C ALA A 14 -9.41 2.98 13.78
N ASP A 15 -9.77 3.92 12.91
CA ASP A 15 -10.34 3.56 11.62
C ASP A 15 -9.40 2.55 10.92
N PRO A 16 -9.91 1.44 10.36
CA PRO A 16 -9.07 0.41 9.76
C PRO A 16 -8.11 0.96 8.71
N ARG A 17 -8.53 2.01 8.00
CA ARG A 17 -7.68 2.68 7.02
C ARG A 17 -6.56 3.45 7.70
N ASP A 18 -6.85 4.20 8.76
CA ASP A 18 -5.85 4.97 9.51
C ASP A 18 -4.83 4.05 10.19
N ALA A 19 -5.29 2.92 10.74
CA ALA A 19 -4.43 1.88 11.28
C ALA A 19 -3.45 1.35 10.22
N LEU A 20 -3.94 1.09 8.99
CA LEU A 20 -3.08 0.66 7.88
C LEU A 20 -2.14 1.77 7.43
N LEU A 21 -2.62 3.01 7.26
CA LEU A 21 -1.82 4.16 6.82
C LEU A 21 -0.60 4.38 7.72
N SER A 22 -0.76 4.21 9.03
CA SER A 22 0.34 4.34 10.01
C SER A 22 1.49 3.35 9.80
N ARG A 23 1.24 2.26 9.05
CA ARG A 23 2.21 1.19 8.75
C ARG A 23 2.69 1.20 7.30
N LEU A 24 2.20 2.10 6.45
CA LEU A 24 2.59 2.15 5.04
C LEU A 24 3.97 2.79 4.86
N GLY A 25 4.83 2.11 4.11
CA GLY A 25 6.15 2.59 3.70
C GLY A 25 6.12 3.31 2.35
N PHE A 26 7.28 3.34 1.68
CA PHE A 26 7.46 4.00 0.38
C PHE A 26 6.36 3.64 -0.62
N ARG A 27 5.66 4.67 -1.13
CA ARG A 27 4.54 4.58 -2.09
C ARG A 27 3.34 3.72 -1.65
N GLY A 28 3.26 3.31 -0.39
CA GLY A 28 2.14 2.50 0.11
C GLY A 28 0.79 3.22 -0.03
N GLU A 29 0.73 4.50 0.34
CA GLU A 29 -0.49 5.30 0.23
C GLU A 29 -0.97 5.47 -1.21
N GLU A 30 -0.05 5.64 -2.17
CA GLU A 30 -0.37 5.72 -3.59
C GLU A 30 -1.04 4.42 -4.08
N VAL A 31 -0.47 3.28 -3.70
CA VAL A 31 -1.02 1.96 -4.04
C VAL A 31 -2.39 1.77 -3.39
N LEU A 32 -2.54 2.12 -2.12
CA LEU A 32 -3.81 2.01 -1.40
C LEU A 32 -4.89 2.87 -2.06
N ARG A 33 -4.63 4.15 -2.34
CA ARG A 33 -5.58 5.05 -3.02
C ARG A 33 -5.98 4.52 -4.40
N ASN A 34 -5.03 3.99 -5.16
CA ASN A 34 -5.32 3.42 -6.48
C ASN A 34 -6.18 2.15 -6.36
N ALA A 35 -5.96 1.33 -5.35
CA ALA A 35 -6.78 0.15 -5.06
C ALA A 35 -8.20 0.55 -4.62
N GLU A 36 -8.32 1.54 -3.73
CA GLU A 36 -9.60 2.11 -3.27
C GLU A 36 -10.42 2.64 -4.46
N ALA A 37 -9.77 3.33 -5.41
CA ALA A 37 -10.43 3.87 -6.59
C ALA A 37 -10.85 2.80 -7.63
N GLN A 38 -10.04 1.76 -7.82
CA GLN A 38 -10.26 0.74 -8.85
C GLN A 38 -11.11 -0.45 -8.38
N PHE A 39 -11.02 -0.79 -7.09
CA PHE A 39 -11.63 -1.97 -6.47
C PHE A 39 -12.16 -1.63 -5.06
N PRO A 40 -13.17 -0.75 -4.93
CA PRO A 40 -13.57 -0.19 -3.64
C PRO A 40 -14.02 -1.24 -2.61
N ASP A 41 -14.91 -2.15 -3.01
CA ASP A 41 -15.48 -3.14 -2.09
C ASP A 41 -14.45 -4.17 -1.64
N GLN A 42 -13.63 -4.66 -2.58
CA GLN A 42 -12.59 -5.64 -2.29
C GLN A 42 -11.47 -5.02 -1.44
N THR A 43 -11.07 -3.78 -1.77
CA THR A 43 -10.05 -3.06 -1.01
C THR A 43 -10.52 -2.80 0.42
N ARG A 44 -11.78 -2.44 0.64
CA ARG A 44 -12.34 -2.25 1.99
C ARG A 44 -12.24 -3.50 2.85
N MET A 45 -12.52 -4.67 2.29
CA MET A 45 -12.37 -5.95 3.00
C MET A 45 -10.90 -6.24 3.34
N ILE A 46 -9.99 -6.01 2.39
CA ILE A 46 -8.56 -6.23 2.58
C ILE A 46 -8.00 -5.28 3.65
N VAL A 47 -8.35 -3.99 3.62
CA VAL A 47 -7.93 -2.98 4.60
C VAL A 47 -8.39 -3.39 6.00
N SER A 48 -9.63 -3.85 6.13
CA SER A 48 -10.17 -4.32 7.41
C SER A 48 -9.37 -5.50 7.97
N LYS A 49 -9.00 -6.47 7.11
CA LYS A 49 -8.17 -7.62 7.51
C LYS A 49 -6.72 -7.24 7.83
N LEU A 50 -6.13 -6.31 7.08
CA LEU A 50 -4.81 -5.80 7.40
C LEU A 50 -4.81 -5.05 8.74
N ALA A 51 -5.85 -4.26 9.03
CA ALA A 51 -5.99 -3.58 10.32
C ALA A 51 -6.11 -4.56 11.49
N GLU A 52 -6.88 -5.65 11.34
CA GLU A 52 -6.95 -6.73 12.34
C GLU A 52 -5.57 -7.34 12.62
N LEU A 53 -4.80 -7.64 11.57
CA LEU A 53 -3.45 -8.21 11.69
C LEU A 53 -2.42 -7.21 12.26
N ILE A 54 -2.58 -5.91 11.99
CA ILE A 54 -1.76 -4.86 12.62
C ILE A 54 -2.06 -4.80 14.12
N ALA A 55 -3.33 -4.89 14.49
CA ALA A 55 -3.75 -4.87 15.89
C ALA A 55 -3.29 -6.11 16.67
N SER A 56 -3.21 -7.28 16.03
CA SER A 56 -2.67 -8.51 16.64
C SER A 56 -1.14 -8.58 16.68
N GLY A 57 -0.44 -7.70 15.94
CA GLY A 57 1.02 -7.71 15.84
C GLY A 57 1.57 -8.81 14.93
N GLU A 58 0.73 -9.40 14.09
CA GLU A 58 1.12 -10.47 13.15
C GLU A 58 1.73 -9.94 11.84
N LEU A 59 1.61 -8.63 11.58
CA LEU A 59 2.18 -7.98 10.41
C LEU A 59 3.55 -7.35 10.70
N PRO A 60 4.44 -7.28 9.69
CA PRO A 60 5.69 -6.53 9.79
C PRO A 60 5.43 -5.05 10.11
N ASP A 61 6.40 -4.41 10.76
CA ASP A 61 6.28 -3.01 11.18
C ASP A 61 6.01 -2.02 10.04
N VAL A 62 6.50 -2.32 8.82
CA VAL A 62 6.33 -1.47 7.62
C VAL A 62 5.94 -2.30 6.40
N ILE A 63 4.86 -1.87 5.74
CA ILE A 63 4.34 -2.41 4.49
C ILE A 63 4.56 -1.37 3.39
N ASP A 64 5.62 -1.54 2.58
CA ASP A 64 5.84 -0.68 1.43
C ASP A 64 4.82 -0.93 0.30
N GLY A 65 4.77 0.00 -0.67
CA GLY A 65 3.86 -0.11 -1.81
C GLY A 65 4.12 -1.32 -2.70
N GLY A 66 5.36 -1.83 -2.76
CA GLY A 66 5.68 -3.05 -3.51
C GLY A 66 5.00 -4.28 -2.90
N LYS A 67 5.10 -4.44 -1.58
CA LYS A 67 4.44 -5.52 -0.81
C LYS A 67 2.92 -5.40 -0.90
N LEU A 68 2.38 -4.19 -0.73
CA LEU A 68 0.93 -3.97 -0.82
C LEU A 68 0.40 -4.28 -2.23
N LEU A 69 1.11 -3.84 -3.27
CA LEU A 69 0.76 -4.14 -4.66
C LEU A 69 0.85 -5.64 -4.96
N ALA A 70 1.86 -6.32 -4.41
CA ALA A 70 2.02 -7.77 -4.55
C ALA A 70 0.87 -8.53 -3.87
N LEU A 71 0.43 -8.08 -2.69
CA LEU A 71 -0.74 -8.65 -2.01
C LEU A 71 -1.98 -8.55 -2.90
N PHE A 72 -2.29 -7.35 -3.41
CA PHE A 72 -3.43 -7.14 -4.29
C PHE A 72 -3.40 -8.06 -5.52
N ARG A 73 -2.24 -8.18 -6.17
CA ARG A 73 -2.07 -9.11 -7.31
C ARG A 73 -2.30 -10.57 -6.93
N THR A 74 -1.81 -10.98 -5.76
CA THR A 74 -1.94 -12.36 -5.27
C THR A 74 -3.41 -12.73 -5.03
N VAL A 75 -4.22 -11.78 -4.59
CA VAL A 75 -5.68 -11.97 -4.41
C VAL A 75 -6.50 -11.67 -5.68
N GLY A 76 -5.84 -11.48 -6.82
CA GLY A 76 -6.48 -11.28 -8.13
C GLY A 76 -6.88 -9.83 -8.45
N LEU A 77 -6.51 -8.86 -7.63
CA LEU A 77 -6.76 -7.43 -7.88
C LEU A 77 -5.59 -6.81 -8.64
N ASN A 78 -5.79 -6.60 -9.95
CA ASN A 78 -4.78 -5.96 -10.80
C ASN A 78 -4.85 -4.42 -10.70
N VAL A 79 -4.38 -3.89 -9.57
CA VAL A 79 -4.30 -2.43 -9.32
C VAL A 79 -3.30 -1.80 -10.29
N ARG A 80 -3.80 -0.90 -11.16
CA ARG A 80 -2.97 -0.16 -12.11
C ARG A 80 -2.31 1.03 -11.42
N MET A 81 -1.01 1.18 -11.67
CA MET A 81 -0.19 2.30 -11.18
C MET A 81 0.24 3.17 -12.37
N ASP A 82 0.23 4.49 -12.23
CA ASP A 82 0.82 5.41 -13.22
C ASP A 82 2.35 5.46 -13.04
N THR A 83 3.03 4.39 -13.46
CA THR A 83 4.49 4.26 -13.29
C THR A 83 5.21 4.73 -14.55
N LYS A 84 6.02 5.78 -14.42
CA LYS A 84 6.94 6.26 -15.47
C LYS A 84 8.36 5.89 -15.10
N ILE A 85 8.99 5.09 -15.95
CA ILE A 85 10.41 4.71 -15.81
C ILE A 85 11.18 5.45 -16.90
N ASN A 86 12.13 6.28 -16.48
CA ASN A 86 13.07 6.94 -17.37
C ASN A 86 14.46 6.33 -17.16
N VAL A 87 15.20 6.19 -18.24
CA VAL A 87 16.55 5.63 -18.29
C VAL A 87 17.46 6.63 -18.98
N GLU A 88 18.67 6.77 -18.44
CA GLU A 88 19.67 7.60 -19.10
C GLU A 88 20.29 6.85 -20.28
N GLN A 89 20.38 7.55 -21.41
CA GLN A 89 21.03 7.09 -22.62
C GLN A 89 21.74 8.28 -23.26
N ASP A 90 23.06 8.16 -23.43
CA ASP A 90 23.88 9.17 -24.09
C ASP A 90 23.70 10.59 -23.50
N GLY A 91 23.58 10.68 -22.16
CA GLY A 91 23.36 11.94 -21.44
C GLY A 91 21.94 12.50 -21.51
N LYS A 92 20.98 11.77 -22.07
CA LYS A 92 19.56 12.15 -22.14
C LYS A 92 18.68 11.16 -21.39
N LEU A 93 17.65 11.68 -20.70
CA LEU A 93 16.58 10.85 -20.13
C LEU A 93 15.59 10.46 -21.22
N VAL A 94 15.48 9.17 -21.51
CA VAL A 94 14.48 8.59 -22.41
C VAL A 94 13.55 7.68 -21.61
N SER A 95 12.30 7.53 -22.02
CA SER A 95 11.42 6.59 -21.33
C SER A 95 11.87 5.14 -21.59
N LEU A 96 11.72 4.25 -20.62
CA LEU A 96 12.02 2.83 -20.80
C LEU A 96 11.22 2.24 -21.95
N GLY A 97 9.96 2.66 -22.12
CA GLY A 97 9.10 2.22 -23.22
C GLY A 97 9.65 2.58 -24.60
N GLU A 98 10.23 3.78 -24.75
CA GLU A 98 10.92 4.17 -25.98
C GLU A 98 12.21 3.38 -26.19
N LYS A 99 12.99 3.14 -25.13
CA LYS A 99 14.23 2.36 -25.19
C LYS A 99 14.00 0.90 -25.62
N LEU A 100 12.90 0.29 -25.17
CA LEU A 100 12.58 -1.09 -25.55
C LEU A 100 12.16 -1.19 -27.03
N LYS A 101 11.38 -0.22 -27.53
CA LYS A 101 10.96 -0.17 -28.95
C LYS A 101 12.12 0.06 -29.92
N SER A 102 13.16 0.81 -29.51
CA SER A 102 14.31 1.08 -30.37
C SER A 102 15.29 -0.10 -30.45
N GLY A 103 15.28 -1.02 -29.47
CA GLY A 103 16.13 -2.20 -29.43
C GLY A 103 15.79 -3.31 -30.45
N GLU A 104 14.60 -3.28 -31.06
CA GLU A 104 14.15 -4.28 -32.05
C GLU A 104 14.71 -4.05 -33.46
N LYS A 105 15.43 -2.95 -33.70
CA LYS A 105 16.10 -2.65 -34.98
C LYS A 105 17.59 -2.99 -34.91
N LYS A 106 17.94 -4.27 -34.90
CA LYS A 106 19.30 -4.75 -35.20
C LYS A 106 19.25 -6.01 -36.03
#